data_AF-E8T2V4-F1
#
_entry.id   AF-E8T2V4-F1
#
_cell.length_a   1.000
_cell.length_b   1.000
_cell.length_c   1.000
_cell.angle_alpha   90.00
_cell.angle_beta   90.00
_cell.angle_gamma   90.00
#
_symmetry.space_group_name_H-M   'P 1'
#
loop_
_entity.id
_entity.type
_entity.pdbx_description
1 polymer ?
#
loop_
_entity_poly.entity_id
_entity_poly.type
_entity_poly.pdbx_seq_one_letter_code
_entity_poly.pdbx_strand_id
1 'polypeptide(L)'
;MRFLQGAALYLFVYLVLGLFNSAVMYTAVKFLHITPAVALGLIVVITVVGLFFGFKKSVELFFREEFSDSKLLIACIAQVIGFVVVATTVEELLAPVIKSTKLFQVASVFINFAAFFFTYWLSVRFILLRRRGEAG
;
A
#
# COMPACT_ATOMS: atom_id res chain seq x y z
N MET A 1 19.44 5.47 -6.14
CA MET A 1 18.98 4.24 -6.85
C MET A 1 18.31 3.23 -5.92
N ARG A 2 18.90 2.86 -4.77
CA ARG A 2 18.33 1.86 -3.84
C ARG A 2 16.88 2.15 -3.39
N PHE A 3 16.56 3.41 -3.09
CA PHE A 3 15.20 3.83 -2.74
C PHE A 3 14.17 3.50 -3.84
N LEU A 4 14.49 3.81 -5.09
CA LEU A 4 13.59 3.58 -6.23
C LEU A 4 13.35 2.08 -6.44
N GLN A 5 14.36 1.25 -6.22
CA GLN A 5 14.24 -0.21 -6.31
C GLN A 5 13.37 -0.79 -5.19
N GLY A 6 13.52 -0.29 -3.96
CA GLY A 6 12.64 -0.66 -2.84
C GLY A 6 11.19 -0.25 -3.05
N ALA A 7 10.97 0.99 -3.52
CA ALA A 7 9.64 1.47 -3.85
C ALA A 7 9.01 0.67 -5.01
N ALA A 8 9.78 0.34 -6.04
CA ALA A 8 9.32 -0.46 -7.17
C ALA A 8 8.93 -1.89 -6.74
N LEU A 9 9.73 -2.54 -5.88
CA LEU A 9 9.38 -3.85 -5.33
C LEU A 9 8.07 -3.76 -4.52
N TYR A 10 7.93 -2.74 -3.68
CA TYR A 10 6.76 -2.59 -2.83
C TYR A 10 5.49 -2.26 -3.63
N LEU A 11 5.60 -1.41 -4.66
CA LEU A 11 4.54 -1.14 -5.63
C LEU A 11 4.16 -2.41 -6.42
N PHE A 12 5.14 -3.23 -6.78
CA PHE A 12 4.88 -4.50 -7.45
C PHE A 12 4.09 -5.46 -6.54
N VAL A 13 4.46 -5.57 -5.26
CA VAL A 13 3.69 -6.33 -4.27
C VAL A 13 2.27 -5.78 -4.13
N TYR A 14 2.11 -4.46 -4.04
CA TYR A 14 0.81 -3.80 -3.98
C TYR A 14 -0.07 -4.13 -5.21
N LEU A 15 0.49 -4.09 -6.41
CA LEU A 15 -0.23 -4.43 -7.64
C LEU A 15 -0.66 -5.90 -7.67
N VAL A 16 0.24 -6.82 -7.31
CA VAL A 16 -0.06 -8.25 -7.25
C VAL A 16 -1.16 -8.53 -6.22
N LEU A 17 -1.10 -7.89 -5.05
CA LEU A 17 -2.15 -7.99 -4.04
C LEU A 17 -3.48 -7.43 -4.56
N GLY A 18 -3.48 -6.29 -5.26
CA GLY A 18 -4.70 -5.72 -5.86
C GLY A 18 -5.35 -6.67 -6.87
N LEU A 19 -4.56 -7.28 -7.76
CA LEU A 19 -5.02 -8.28 -8.72
C LEU A 19 -5.55 -9.53 -8.02
N PHE A 20 -4.81 -10.02 -7.02
CA PHE A 20 -5.20 -11.18 -6.23
C PHE A 20 -6.53 -10.93 -5.50
N ASN A 21 -6.68 -9.76 -4.87
CA ASN A 21 -7.91 -9.36 -4.19
C ASN A 21 -9.10 -9.30 -5.15
N SER A 22 -8.90 -8.78 -6.36
CA SER A 22 -9.93 -8.77 -7.41
C SER A 22 -10.34 -10.18 -7.82
N ALA A 23 -9.35 -11.08 -8.02
CA ALA A 23 -9.59 -12.48 -8.36
C ALA A 23 -10.32 -13.24 -7.24
N VAL A 24 -9.92 -13.04 -5.99
CA VAL A 24 -10.57 -13.63 -4.81
C VAL A 24 -12.00 -13.14 -4.69
N MET A 25 -12.23 -11.82 -4.81
CA MET A 25 -13.58 -11.24 -4.72
C MET A 25 -14.49 -11.79 -5.82
N TYR A 26 -14.01 -11.81 -7.07
CA TYR A 26 -14.76 -12.36 -8.20
C TYR A 26 -15.08 -13.85 -7.98
N THR A 27 -14.10 -14.62 -7.49
CA THR A 27 -14.28 -16.07 -7.29
C THR A 27 -15.23 -16.38 -6.14
N ALA A 28 -15.08 -15.67 -5.02
CA ALA A 28 -15.89 -15.83 -3.82
C ALA A 28 -17.37 -15.52 -4.07
N VAL A 29 -17.65 -14.43 -4.78
CA VAL A 29 -19.03 -14.01 -5.08
C VAL A 29 -19.63 -14.89 -6.17
N LYS A 30 -18.92 -15.13 -7.27
CA LYS A 30 -19.48 -15.79 -8.45
C LYS A 30 -19.57 -17.31 -8.34
N PHE A 31 -18.58 -17.97 -7.73
CA PHE A 31 -18.54 -19.44 -7.66
C PHE A 31 -18.96 -19.98 -6.29
N LEU A 32 -18.58 -19.29 -5.20
CA LEU A 32 -18.78 -19.78 -3.84
C LEU A 32 -20.03 -19.18 -3.16
N HIS A 33 -20.71 -18.21 -3.79
CA HIS A 33 -21.89 -17.51 -3.24
C HIS A 33 -21.65 -16.95 -1.82
N ILE A 34 -20.40 -16.62 -1.49
CA ILE A 34 -20.02 -16.05 -0.20
C ILE A 34 -20.46 -14.58 -0.18
N THR A 35 -21.06 -14.16 0.94
CA THR A 35 -21.44 -12.76 1.14
C THR A 35 -20.21 -11.85 0.98
N PRO A 36 -20.31 -10.73 0.21
CA PRO A 36 -19.17 -9.84 -0.03
C PRO A 36 -18.46 -9.37 1.24
N ALA A 37 -19.20 -9.19 2.34
CA ALA A 37 -18.63 -8.81 3.64
C ALA A 37 -17.63 -9.83 4.19
N VAL A 38 -17.91 -11.14 4.03
CA VAL A 38 -17.02 -12.21 4.51
C VAL A 38 -15.77 -12.29 3.63
N ALA A 39 -15.94 -12.16 2.31
CA ALA A 39 -14.82 -12.11 1.37
C ALA A 39 -13.90 -10.90 1.63
N LEU A 40 -14.46 -9.74 1.94
CA LEU A 40 -13.72 -8.54 2.32
C LEU A 40 -12.89 -8.76 3.58
N GLY A 41 -13.45 -9.39 4.62
CA GLY A 41 -12.70 -9.69 5.85
C GLY A 41 -11.43 -10.52 5.56
N LEU A 42 -11.55 -11.56 4.74
CA LEU A 42 -10.41 -12.39 4.33
C LEU A 42 -9.39 -11.57 3.51
N ILE A 43 -9.87 -10.80 2.53
CA ILE A 43 -9.04 -9.96 1.67
C ILE A 43 -8.24 -8.94 2.49
N VAL A 44 -8.87 -8.28 3.46
CA VAL A 44 -8.20 -7.29 4.32
C VAL A 44 -7.06 -7.96 5.09
N VAL A 45 -7.30 -9.12 5.70
CA VAL A 45 -6.28 -9.85 6.47
C VAL A 45 -5.09 -10.21 5.57
N ILE A 46 -5.35 -10.81 4.41
CA ILE A 46 -4.30 -11.18 3.44
C ILE A 46 -3.52 -9.95 2.98
N THR A 47 -4.23 -8.86 2.69
CA THR A 47 -3.62 -7.62 2.19
C THR A 47 -2.73 -6.97 3.24
N VAL A 48 -3.19 -6.85 4.48
CA VAL A 48 -2.39 -6.26 5.58
C VAL A 48 -1.12 -7.06 5.82
N VAL A 49 -1.24 -8.39 5.86
CA VAL A 49 -0.08 -9.27 6.04
C VAL A 49 0.88 -9.16 4.85
N GLY A 50 0.37 -9.22 3.62
CA GLY A 50 1.17 -9.10 2.40
C GLY A 50 1.88 -7.76 2.28
N LEU A 51 1.21 -6.66 2.66
CA LEU A 51 1.80 -5.32 2.69
C LEU A 51 2.91 -5.22 3.74
N PHE A 52 2.71 -5.74 4.95
CA PHE A 52 3.75 -5.72 5.96
C PHE A 52 5.01 -6.48 5.52
N PHE A 53 4.85 -7.70 4.99
CA PHE A 53 5.98 -8.48 4.49
C PHE A 53 6.65 -7.82 3.27
N GLY A 54 5.85 -7.25 2.36
CA GLY A 54 6.36 -6.48 1.22
C GLY A 54 7.17 -5.26 1.65
N PHE A 55 6.67 -4.51 2.64
CA PHE A 55 7.35 -3.36 3.21
C PHE A 55 8.66 -3.77 3.88
N LYS A 56 8.62 -4.78 4.76
CA LYS A 56 9.79 -5.33 5.45
C LYS A 56 10.86 -5.76 4.45
N LYS A 57 10.49 -6.57 3.44
CA LYS A 57 11.44 -7.04 2.41
C LYS A 57 11.99 -5.91 1.56
N SER A 58 11.17 -4.92 1.21
CA SER A 58 11.61 -3.73 0.50
C SER A 58 12.67 -2.95 1.29
N VAL A 59 12.48 -2.78 2.60
CA VAL A 59 13.44 -2.06 3.43
C VAL A 59 14.73 -2.89 3.65
N GLU A 60 14.60 -4.16 4.05
CA GLU A 60 15.74 -5.06 4.29
C GLU A 60 16.67 -5.17 3.07
N LEU A 61 16.09 -5.43 1.89
CA LEU A 61 16.86 -5.78 0.70
C LEU A 61 17.63 -4.57 0.13
N PHE A 62 17.03 -3.38 0.22
CA PHE A 62 17.57 -2.19 -0.46
C PHE A 62 18.25 -1.19 0.48
N PHE A 63 17.95 -1.21 1.78
CA PHE A 63 18.62 -0.34 2.74
C PHE A 63 19.74 -1.07 3.49
N ARG A 64 19.78 -2.41 3.48
CA ARG A 64 20.79 -3.22 4.20
C ARG A 64 20.93 -2.82 5.67
N GLU A 65 19.84 -2.36 6.25
CA GLU A 65 19.77 -1.94 7.65
C GLU A 65 18.83 -2.89 8.39
N GLU A 66 19.33 -3.49 9.47
CA GLU A 66 18.48 -4.24 10.39
C GLU A 66 17.69 -3.26 11.25
N PHE A 67 16.42 -3.12 10.93
CA PHE A 67 15.46 -2.43 11.78
C PHE A 67 14.74 -3.45 12.66
N SER A 68 14.45 -3.07 13.90
CA SER A 68 13.56 -3.85 14.76
C SER A 68 12.18 -3.99 14.11
N ASP A 69 11.60 -5.19 14.18
CA ASP A 69 10.27 -5.50 13.64
C ASP A 69 9.19 -4.53 14.14
N SER A 70 9.28 -4.06 15.39
CA SER A 70 8.33 -3.08 15.95
C SER A 70 8.44 -1.72 15.26
N LYS A 71 9.65 -1.26 14.93
CA LYS A 71 9.85 0.02 14.21
C LYS A 71 9.32 -0.08 12.78
N LEU A 72 9.56 -1.21 12.10
CA LEU A 72 9.03 -1.48 10.75
C LEU A 72 7.50 -1.56 10.74
N LEU A 73 6.91 -2.23 11.74
CA LEU A 73 5.46 -2.35 11.88
C LEU A 73 4.80 -0.97 12.05
N ILE A 74 5.32 -0.14 12.96
CA ILE A 74 4.79 1.21 13.18
C ILE A 74 4.87 2.04 11.90
N ALA A 75 5.98 1.97 11.16
CA ALA A 75 6.14 2.72 9.92
C ALA A 75 5.25 2.20 8.79
N CYS A 76 5.03 0.89 8.72
CA CYS A 76 4.08 0.28 7.79
C CYS A 76 2.64 0.72 8.11
N ILE A 77 2.25 0.72 9.39
CA ILE A 77 0.94 1.21 9.83
C ILE A 77 0.77 2.69 9.47
N ALA A 78 1.75 3.53 9.79
CA ALA A 78 1.74 4.94 9.44
C ALA A 78 1.67 5.15 7.91
N GLN A 79 2.37 4.32 7.14
CA GLN A 79 2.31 4.34 5.68
C GLN A 79 0.91 4.00 5.17
N VAL A 80 0.30 2.93 5.68
CA VAL A 80 -1.05 2.50 5.26
C VAL A 80 -2.10 3.53 5.63
N ILE A 81 -2.05 4.09 6.84
CA ILE A 81 -2.97 5.16 7.26
C ILE A 81 -2.79 6.38 6.38
N GLY A 82 -1.55 6.83 6.18
CA GLY A 82 -1.24 7.97 5.31
C GLY A 82 -1.68 7.72 3.87
N PHE A 83 -1.48 6.52 3.35
CA PHE A 83 -1.95 6.09 2.04
C PHE A 83 -3.46 6.24 1.91
N VAL A 84 -4.22 5.65 2.84
CA VAL A 84 -5.69 5.72 2.81
C VAL A 84 -6.14 7.17 2.84
N VAL A 85 -5.65 7.98 3.78
CA VAL A 85 -6.05 9.39 3.91
C VAL A 85 -5.72 10.19 2.64
N VAL A 86 -4.51 10.06 2.09
CA VAL A 86 -4.10 10.82 0.90
C VAL A 86 -4.89 10.37 -0.32
N ALA A 87 -5.04 9.05 -0.53
CA ALA A 87 -5.76 8.52 -1.67
C ALA A 87 -7.24 8.94 -1.63
N THR A 88 -7.93 8.75 -0.51
CA THR A 88 -9.35 9.12 -0.39
C THR A 88 -9.56 10.62 -0.54
N THR A 89 -8.72 11.45 0.08
CA THR A 89 -8.82 12.91 -0.04
C THR A 89 -8.68 13.36 -1.50
N VAL A 90 -7.69 12.81 -2.22
CA VAL A 90 -7.46 13.17 -3.63
C VAL A 90 -8.61 12.68 -4.51
N GLU A 91 -9.11 11.46 -4.28
CA GLU A 91 -10.26 10.92 -5.01
C GLU A 91 -11.55 11.73 -4.76
N GLU A 92 -11.84 12.13 -3.53
CA GLU A 92 -13.00 12.96 -3.19
C GLU A 92 -12.95 14.34 -3.85
N LEU A 93 -11.76 14.94 -3.92
CA LEU A 93 -11.55 16.22 -4.60
C LEU A 93 -11.72 16.12 -6.13
N LEU A 94 -11.38 14.96 -6.72
CA LEU A 94 -11.48 14.72 -8.16
C LEU A 94 -12.85 14.18 -8.60
N ALA A 95 -13.61 13.56 -7.70
CA ALA A 95 -14.94 13.03 -7.96
C ALA A 95 -15.92 14.03 -8.62
N PRO A 96 -16.03 15.30 -8.17
CA PRO A 96 -16.93 16.27 -8.81
C PRO A 96 -16.44 16.73 -10.19
N VAL A 97 -15.14 16.59 -10.48
CA VAL A 97 -14.53 17.06 -11.73
C VAL A 97 -14.69 16.04 -12.85
N ILE A 98 -14.64 14.74 -12.54
CA ILE A 98 -14.68 13.67 -13.54
C ILE A 98 -16.09 13.08 -13.64
N LYS A 99 -16.84 13.50 -14.66
CA LYS A 99 -18.22 13.00 -14.91
C LYS A 99 -18.31 11.57 -15.43
N SER A 100 -17.22 11.05 -16.01
CA SER A 100 -17.19 9.70 -16.59
C SER A 100 -16.66 8.67 -15.60
N THR A 101 -17.48 7.68 -15.28
CA THR A 101 -17.14 6.60 -14.34
C THR A 101 -15.92 5.79 -14.76
N LYS A 102 -15.74 5.53 -16.06
CA LYS A 102 -14.56 4.81 -16.58
C LYS A 102 -13.27 5.62 -16.41
N LEU A 103 -13.32 6.91 -16.72
CA LEU A 103 -12.18 7.81 -16.52
C LEU A 103 -11.82 7.94 -15.04
N PHE A 104 -12.83 8.02 -14.18
CA PHE A 104 -12.62 8.06 -12.73
C PHE A 104 -11.97 6.78 -12.20
N GLN A 105 -12.40 5.60 -12.67
CA GLN A 105 -11.76 4.33 -12.30
C GLN A 105 -10.28 4.27 -12.71
N VAL A 106 -9.96 4.68 -13.93
CA VAL A 106 -8.56 4.72 -14.40
C VAL A 106 -7.75 5.73 -13.59
N ALA A 107 -8.29 6.93 -13.35
CA ALA A 107 -7.65 7.96 -12.55
C ALA A 107 -7.40 7.49 -11.11
N SER A 108 -8.38 6.82 -10.49
CA SER A 108 -8.29 6.24 -9.15
C SER A 108 -7.12 5.26 -9.04
N VAL A 109 -6.88 4.41 -10.05
CA VAL A 109 -5.71 3.52 -10.06
C VAL A 109 -4.41 4.33 -10.00
N PHE A 110 -4.28 5.39 -10.81
CA PHE A 110 -3.09 6.24 -10.81
C PHE A 110 -2.92 7.03 -9.50
N ILE A 111 -4.01 7.55 -8.93
CA ILE A 111 -4.02 8.26 -7.65
C ILE A 111 -3.55 7.31 -6.54
N ASN A 112 -4.10 6.10 -6.48
CA ASN A 112 -3.71 5.09 -5.50
C ASN A 112 -2.23 4.74 -5.64
N PHE A 113 -1.73 4.55 -6.87
CA PHE A 113 -0.32 4.30 -7.14
C PHE A 113 0.58 5.44 -6.64
N ALA A 114 0.24 6.69 -6.97
CA ALA A 114 1.01 7.86 -6.58
C ALA A 114 0.99 8.08 -5.06
N ALA A 115 -0.18 7.97 -4.43
CA ALA A 115 -0.36 8.09 -2.99
C ALA A 115 0.41 6.99 -2.24
N PHE A 116 0.36 5.75 -2.72
CA PHE A 116 1.07 4.63 -2.12
C PHE A 116 2.59 4.82 -2.22
N PHE A 117 3.09 5.23 -3.39
CA PHE A 117 4.51 5.56 -3.56
C PHE A 117 4.95 6.70 -2.64
N PHE A 118 4.18 7.79 -2.60
CA PHE A 118 4.50 8.98 -1.82
C PHE A 118 4.54 8.70 -0.30
N THR A 119 3.57 7.94 0.19
CA THR A 119 3.48 7.56 1.61
C THR A 119 4.56 6.56 2.00
N TYR A 120 4.91 5.61 1.13
CA TYR A 120 6.09 4.76 1.32
C TYR A 120 7.37 5.60 1.42
N TRP A 121 7.54 6.57 0.51
CA TRP A 121 8.71 7.46 0.52
C TRP A 121 8.84 8.22 1.84
N LEU A 122 7.74 8.79 2.32
CA LEU A 122 7.69 9.49 3.60
C LEU A 122 8.04 8.57 4.77
N SER A 123 7.40 7.39 4.84
CA SER A 123 7.64 6.44 5.94
C SER A 123 9.09 5.95 5.99
N VAL A 124 9.67 5.59 4.84
CA VAL A 124 11.07 5.16 4.79
C VAL A 124 12.02 6.31 5.16
N ARG A 125 11.78 7.54 4.67
CA ARG A 125 12.58 8.70 5.07
C ARG A 125 12.50 8.97 6.56
N PHE A 126 11.30 8.86 7.15
CA PHE A 126 11.10 9.08 8.58
C PHE A 126 11.92 8.09 9.42
N ILE A 127 11.90 6.80 9.07
CA ILE A 127 12.71 5.78 9.75
C ILE A 127 14.21 6.08 9.63
N LEU A 128 14.69 6.40 8.43
CA LEU A 128 16.11 6.67 8.17
C LEU A 128 16.60 7.93 8.88
N LEU A 129 15.79 8.99 8.91
CA LEU A 129 16.12 10.25 9.59
C LEU A 129 16.18 10.07 11.10
N ARG A 130 15.21 9.34 11.69
CA ARG A 130 15.18 9.08 13.13
C ARG A 130 16.41 8.32 13.61
N ARG A 131 16.91 7.36 12.81
CA ARG A 131 18.14 6.63 13.14
C ARG A 131 19.39 7.51 13.07
N ARG A 132 19.49 8.41 12.08
CA ARG A 132 20.63 9.35 12.01
C ARG A 132 20.67 10.31 13.21
N GLY A 133 19.51 10.66 13.77
CA GLY A 133 19.44 11.47 14.99
C GLY A 133 19.71 10.69 16.29
N GLU A 134 19.56 9.36 16.29
CA GLU A 134 19.89 8.49 17.43
C GLU A 134 21.39 8.09 17.46
N ALA A 135 22.15 8.39 16.39
CA ALA A 135 23.56 8.00 16.24
C ALA A 135 24.56 9.17 16.36
N GLY A 136 24.10 10.36 16.75
CA GLY A 136 24.93 11.53 17.07
C GLY A 136 24.74 11.94 18.51
#